data_AF-M1QCU3-F1
#
_entry.id   AF-M1QCU3-F1
#
_cell.length_a   1.000
_cell.length_b   1.000
_cell.length_c   1.000
_cell.angle_alpha   90.00
_cell.angle_beta   90.00
_cell.angle_gamma   90.00
#
_symmetry.space_group_name_H-M   'P 1'
#
loop_
_entity.id
_entity.type
_entity.pdbx_description
1 polymer ?
#
loop_
_entity_poly.entity_id
_entity_poly.type
_entity_poly.pdbx_seq_one_letter_code
_entity_poly.pdbx_strand_id
1 'polypeptide(L)'
;MKYKTFKDSESENHAFLSVKILNKEKVLSHFSKEEKGLILKSIECHNMMEIPQSIEKHSKLYFFCRLIRDADKIDILRLASEEYSEENRSLNPALELYLPDTGGYSEPIVSEILNNRMAKIADMKNRNDVKLLRLSWVFDINFPATYSLLREYGYLETIMSSLPEIKETSLLRRHFENYLSSINS
;
A
#
# COMPACT_ATOMS: atom_id res chain seq x y z
N MET A 1 -17.40 9.86 13.51
CA MET A 1 -16.90 8.46 13.42
C MET A 1 -15.41 8.53 13.22
N LYS A 2 -14.58 8.06 14.17
CA LYS A 2 -13.13 8.35 14.17
C LYS A 2 -12.25 7.24 13.56
N TYR A 3 -12.81 6.04 13.35
CA TYR A 3 -12.11 4.86 12.86
C TYR A 3 -13.07 4.10 11.93
N LYS A 4 -12.81 4.11 10.61
CA LYS A 4 -13.53 3.36 9.55
C LYS A 4 -13.08 3.73 8.11
N THR A 5 -11.89 4.28 7.91
CA THR A 5 -11.37 4.61 6.58
C THR A 5 -9.89 4.26 6.50
N PHE A 6 -9.42 3.84 5.33
CA PHE A 6 -8.00 3.68 5.02
C PHE A 6 -7.38 4.99 4.49
N LYS A 7 -8.17 6.07 4.42
CA LYS A 7 -7.71 7.39 4.01
C LYS A 7 -7.27 8.21 5.23
N ASP A 8 -5.97 8.19 5.50
CA ASP A 8 -5.34 8.92 6.61
C ASP A 8 -5.50 10.45 6.55
N SER A 9 -5.87 11.03 5.40
CA SER A 9 -6.19 12.46 5.32
C SER A 9 -7.60 12.79 5.79
N GLU A 10 -8.48 11.80 5.90
CA GLU A 10 -9.86 11.94 6.38
C GLU A 10 -10.06 11.36 7.79
N SER A 11 -9.12 10.55 8.29
CA SER A 11 -9.03 10.09 9.69
C SER A 11 -7.76 10.55 10.39
N GLU A 12 -7.64 10.32 11.70
CA GLU A 12 -6.36 10.49 12.39
C GLU A 12 -5.38 9.46 11.77
N ASN A 13 -4.28 9.92 11.18
CA ASN A 13 -3.28 9.05 10.54
C ASN A 13 -2.93 7.89 11.49
N HIS A 14 -3.12 6.66 11.01
CA HIS A 14 -3.09 5.47 11.86
C HIS A 14 -1.69 5.18 12.43
N ALA A 15 -0.62 5.57 11.72
CA ALA A 15 0.74 5.49 12.23
C ALA A 15 0.93 6.37 13.48
N PHE A 16 0.52 7.65 13.41
CA PHE A 16 0.59 8.56 14.55
C PHE A 16 -0.29 8.11 15.72
N LEU A 17 -1.49 7.62 15.44
CA LEU A 17 -2.37 7.08 16.47
C LEU A 17 -1.76 5.86 17.17
N SER A 18 -1.16 4.95 16.41
CA SER A 18 -0.49 3.76 16.93
C SER A 18 0.65 4.16 17.88
N VAL A 19 1.48 5.12 17.49
CA VAL A 19 2.56 5.68 18.34
C VAL A 19 1.99 6.30 19.62
N LYS A 20 0.88 7.04 19.54
CA LYS A 20 0.22 7.63 20.70
C LYS A 20 -0.30 6.58 21.68
N ILE A 21 -0.93 5.52 21.18
CA ILE A 21 -1.43 4.41 22.00
C ILE A 21 -0.29 3.64 22.65
N LEU A 22 0.75 3.27 21.88
CA LEU A 22 1.92 2.54 22.41
C LEU A 22 2.60 3.30 23.57
N ASN A 23 2.70 4.62 23.45
CA ASN A 23 3.25 5.47 24.50
C ASN A 23 2.31 5.57 25.71
N LYS A 24 1.01 5.81 25.48
CA LYS A 24 0.01 5.92 26.55
C LYS A 24 -0.07 4.65 27.40
N GLU A 25 -0.12 3.50 26.74
CA GLU A 25 -0.28 2.20 27.39
C GLU A 25 1.06 1.60 27.85
N LYS A 26 2.19 2.30 27.62
CA LYS A 26 3.55 1.88 28.02
C LYS A 26 3.93 0.47 27.55
N VAL A 27 3.42 0.06 26.38
CA VAL A 27 3.64 -1.27 25.79
C VAL A 27 5.13 -1.58 25.67
N LEU A 28 5.93 -0.56 25.33
CA LEU A 28 7.37 -0.70 25.13
C LEU A 28 8.18 -0.43 26.41
N SER A 29 7.59 -0.52 27.61
CA SER A 29 8.25 -0.15 28.88
C SER A 29 9.57 -0.90 29.12
N HIS A 30 9.64 -2.18 28.76
CA HIS A 30 10.79 -3.06 28.98
C HIS A 30 11.94 -2.91 27.97
N PHE A 31 11.75 -2.15 26.88
CA PHE A 31 12.79 -1.93 25.86
C PHE A 31 13.76 -0.82 26.28
N SER A 32 14.95 -0.81 25.69
CA SER A 32 15.89 0.32 25.83
C SER A 32 15.36 1.58 25.13
N LYS A 33 15.93 2.74 25.46
CA LYS A 33 15.56 4.01 24.81
C LYS A 33 15.80 3.98 23.30
N GLU A 34 16.90 3.34 22.87
CA GLU A 34 17.23 3.18 21.44
C GLU A 34 16.18 2.33 20.72
N GLU A 35 15.85 1.15 21.27
CA GLU A 35 14.85 0.26 20.68
C GLU A 35 13.46 0.89 20.60
N LYS A 36 13.03 1.59 21.66
CA LYS A 36 11.77 2.35 21.63
C LYS A 36 11.79 3.39 20.51
N GLY A 37 12.88 4.13 20.37
CA GLY A 37 13.05 5.12 19.32
C GLY A 37 12.93 4.51 17.93
N LEU A 38 13.58 3.36 17.69
CA LEU A 38 13.50 2.63 16.43
C LEU A 38 12.08 2.16 16.14
N ILE A 39 11.44 1.45 17.08
CA ILE A 39 10.08 0.90 16.90
C ILE A 39 9.09 2.03 16.60
N LEU A 40 9.06 3.07 17.45
CA LEU A 40 8.11 4.16 17.29
C LEU A 40 8.33 4.94 16.00
N LYS A 41 9.59 5.19 15.63
CA LYS A 41 9.89 5.97 14.42
C LYS A 41 9.65 5.18 13.15
N SER A 42 9.93 3.88 13.15
CA SER A 42 9.55 3.01 12.04
C SER A 42 8.03 3.04 11.85
N ILE A 43 7.26 2.83 12.92
CA ILE A 43 5.79 2.90 12.86
C ILE A 43 5.34 4.27 12.37
N GLU A 44 5.89 5.38 12.85
CA GLU A 44 5.47 6.71 12.38
C GLU A 44 5.63 6.91 10.86
N CYS A 45 6.63 6.26 10.24
CA CYS A 45 6.99 6.47 8.84
C CYS A 45 6.43 5.42 7.87
N HIS A 46 5.76 4.36 8.34
CA HIS A 46 5.40 3.25 7.45
C HIS A 46 4.31 3.60 6.42
N ASN A 47 3.45 4.57 6.70
CA ASN A 47 2.38 4.94 5.76
C ASN A 47 2.68 6.22 4.96
N MET A 48 3.88 6.79 5.12
CA MET A 48 4.30 7.96 4.33
C MET A 48 4.44 7.59 2.85
N MET A 49 4.24 8.55 1.94
CA MET A 49 4.42 8.29 0.51
C MET A 49 5.87 7.89 0.19
N GLU A 50 6.84 8.57 0.79
CA GLU A 50 8.27 8.27 0.66
C GLU A 50 8.91 8.26 2.05
N ILE A 51 10.00 7.52 2.20
CA ILE A 51 10.81 7.58 3.42
C ILE A 51 11.64 8.88 3.38
N PRO A 52 11.59 9.72 4.43
CA PRO A 52 12.40 10.94 4.46
C PRO A 52 13.92 10.67 4.35
N GLN A 53 14.63 11.46 3.54
CA GLN A 53 16.09 11.36 3.36
C GLN A 53 16.89 11.43 4.67
N SER A 54 16.37 12.12 5.68
CA SER A 54 17.00 12.16 7.01
C SER A 54 17.05 10.77 7.66
N ILE A 55 16.06 9.91 7.38
CA ILE A 55 15.99 8.54 7.89
C ILE A 55 16.92 7.61 7.14
N GLU A 56 17.10 7.79 5.82
CA GLU A 56 18.01 6.98 5.00
C GLU A 56 19.45 6.98 5.54
N LYS A 57 19.87 8.08 6.14
CA LYS A 57 21.20 8.23 6.78
C LYS A 57 21.37 7.36 8.04
N HIS A 58 20.28 6.83 8.60
CA HIS A 58 20.28 5.96 9.78
C HIS A 58 19.99 4.52 9.38
N SER A 59 21.03 3.76 8.98
CA SER A 59 20.91 2.42 8.38
C SER A 59 19.93 1.47 9.09
N LYS A 60 20.00 1.37 10.42
CA LYS A 60 19.11 0.49 11.22
C LYS A 60 17.66 0.95 11.19
N LEU A 61 17.40 2.25 11.36
CA LEU A 61 16.04 2.79 11.28
C LEU A 61 15.48 2.66 9.86
N TYR A 62 16.30 2.99 8.86
CA TYR A 62 15.93 2.87 7.45
C TYR A 62 15.52 1.44 7.08
N PHE A 63 16.30 0.45 7.53
CA PHE A 63 15.97 -0.96 7.36
C PHE A 63 14.59 -1.31 7.94
N PHE A 64 14.32 -0.95 9.21
CA PHE A 64 13.04 -1.27 9.84
C PHE A 64 11.86 -0.50 9.23
N CYS A 65 12.04 0.77 8.81
CA CYS A 65 11.01 1.50 8.07
C CYS A 65 10.62 0.76 6.79
N ARG A 66 11.60 0.37 5.97
CA ARG A 66 11.35 -0.40 4.74
C ARG A 66 10.68 -1.74 5.01
N LEU A 67 11.09 -2.42 6.08
CA LEU A 67 10.59 -3.76 6.41
C LEU A 67 9.11 -3.72 6.74
N ILE A 68 8.70 -2.82 7.64
CA ILE A 68 7.29 -2.77 8.05
C ILE A 68 6.38 -2.15 6.98
N ARG A 69 6.93 -1.29 6.11
CA ARG A 69 6.23 -0.80 4.91
C ARG A 69 5.83 -1.93 3.99
N ASP A 70 6.78 -2.80 3.66
CA ASP A 70 6.52 -3.97 2.83
C ASP A 70 5.47 -4.89 3.50
N ALA A 71 5.62 -5.16 4.81
CA ALA A 71 4.68 -6.00 5.55
C ALA A 71 3.24 -5.44 5.54
N ASP A 72 3.06 -4.15 5.83
CA ASP A 72 1.75 -3.49 5.82
C ASP A 72 1.09 -3.53 4.43
N LYS A 73 1.88 -3.29 3.37
CA LYS A 73 1.39 -3.41 1.99
C LYS A 73 0.92 -4.81 1.65
N ILE A 74 1.67 -5.85 2.04
CA ILE A 74 1.25 -7.24 1.80
C ILE A 74 -0.09 -7.50 2.50
N ASP A 75 -0.25 -7.07 3.75
CA ASP A 75 -1.50 -7.26 4.51
C ASP A 75 -2.69 -6.55 3.85
N ILE A 76 -2.50 -5.31 3.39
CA ILE A 76 -3.57 -4.56 2.69
C ILE A 76 -3.88 -5.20 1.33
N LEU A 77 -2.87 -5.65 0.58
CA LEU A 77 -3.06 -6.31 -0.71
C LEU A 77 -3.80 -7.64 -0.55
N ARG A 78 -3.51 -8.40 0.52
CA ARG A 78 -4.26 -9.60 0.89
C ARG A 78 -5.74 -9.27 1.09
N LEU A 79 -6.07 -8.34 1.98
CA LEU A 79 -7.45 -7.94 2.26
C LEU A 79 -8.18 -7.44 1.00
N ALA A 80 -7.52 -6.66 0.16
CA ALA A 80 -8.09 -6.19 -1.10
C ALA A 80 -8.35 -7.36 -2.07
N SER A 81 -7.40 -8.30 -2.20
CA SER A 81 -7.56 -9.46 -3.08
C SER A 81 -8.68 -10.40 -2.62
N GLU A 82 -8.78 -10.66 -1.32
CA GLU A 82 -9.85 -11.46 -0.71
C GLU A 82 -11.21 -10.83 -1.03
N GLU A 83 -11.35 -9.52 -0.84
CA GLU A 83 -12.57 -8.78 -1.15
C GLU A 83 -12.98 -8.83 -2.63
N TYR A 84 -12.03 -8.78 -3.56
CA TYR A 84 -12.32 -8.86 -4.99
C TYR A 84 -12.56 -10.28 -5.51
N SER A 85 -12.12 -11.30 -4.77
CA SER A 85 -12.30 -12.71 -5.15
C SER A 85 -13.69 -13.27 -4.84
N GLU A 86 -14.41 -12.66 -3.91
CA GLU A 86 -15.72 -13.14 -3.46
C GLU A 86 -16.86 -12.55 -4.33
N GLU A 87 -17.37 -13.36 -5.25
CA GLU A 87 -18.59 -13.02 -6.00
C GLU A 87 -19.76 -12.78 -5.02
N ASN A 88 -20.40 -11.60 -5.11
CA ASN A 88 -21.56 -11.17 -4.32
C ASN A 88 -21.30 -10.62 -2.90
N ARG A 89 -20.06 -10.37 -2.49
CA ARG A 89 -19.82 -9.61 -1.27
C ARG A 89 -20.01 -8.12 -1.51
N SER A 90 -20.72 -7.45 -0.59
CA SER A 90 -20.69 -5.99 -0.54
C SER A 90 -19.27 -5.55 -0.22
N LEU A 91 -18.63 -4.86 -1.17
CA LEU A 91 -17.34 -4.22 -0.95
C LEU A 91 -17.41 -3.34 0.29
N ASN A 92 -16.41 -3.45 1.16
CA ASN A 92 -16.23 -2.63 2.33
C ASN A 92 -15.95 -1.19 1.87
N PRO A 93 -16.85 -0.23 2.13
CA PRO A 93 -16.66 1.15 1.67
C PRO A 93 -15.34 1.77 2.16
N ALA A 94 -14.81 1.31 3.30
CA ALA A 94 -13.51 1.74 3.80
C ALA A 94 -12.36 1.30 2.89
N LEU A 95 -12.38 0.05 2.42
CA LEU A 95 -11.37 -0.48 1.49
C LEU A 95 -11.48 0.21 0.13
N GLU A 96 -12.67 0.60 -0.30
CA GLU A 96 -12.87 1.40 -1.52
C GLU A 96 -12.64 2.91 -1.33
N LEU A 97 -12.14 3.33 -0.16
CA LEU A 97 -11.91 4.73 0.20
C LEU A 97 -13.13 5.63 -0.04
N TYR A 98 -14.33 5.05 0.08
CA TYR A 98 -15.63 5.67 -0.17
C TYR A 98 -15.78 6.29 -1.57
N LEU A 99 -14.97 5.86 -2.55
CA LEU A 99 -15.06 6.33 -3.92
C LEU A 99 -16.24 5.69 -4.68
N PRO A 100 -16.82 6.42 -5.64
CA PRO A 100 -17.96 5.94 -6.40
C PRO A 100 -17.55 4.81 -7.36
N ASP A 101 -18.52 3.93 -7.63
CA ASP A 101 -18.37 2.84 -8.59
C ASP A 101 -18.70 3.35 -10.00
N THR A 102 -17.71 3.96 -10.65
CA THR A 102 -17.83 4.45 -12.03
C THR A 102 -16.75 3.82 -12.90
N GLY A 103 -17.05 3.64 -14.19
CA GLY A 103 -16.10 3.07 -15.15
C GLY A 103 -14.88 3.94 -15.44
N GLY A 104 -13.88 3.32 -16.07
CA GLY A 104 -12.66 3.99 -16.54
C GLY A 104 -11.63 4.26 -15.45
N TYR A 105 -10.53 4.87 -15.86
CA TYR A 105 -9.38 5.19 -15.01
C TYR A 105 -9.03 6.67 -15.12
N SER A 106 -8.52 7.24 -14.04
CA SER A 106 -7.99 8.59 -14.03
C SER A 106 -6.64 8.63 -14.77
N GLU A 107 -6.51 9.53 -15.75
CA GLU A 107 -5.29 9.68 -16.56
C GLU A 107 -4.01 9.85 -15.72
N PRO A 108 -3.97 10.66 -14.64
CA PRO A 108 -2.76 10.79 -13.83
C PRO A 108 -2.33 9.47 -13.17
N ILE A 109 -3.29 8.64 -12.75
CA ILE A 109 -3.03 7.31 -12.17
C ILE A 109 -2.36 6.40 -13.20
N VAL A 110 -2.92 6.34 -14.42
CA VAL A 110 -2.35 5.55 -15.52
C VAL A 110 -0.95 6.05 -15.89
N SER A 111 -0.77 7.37 -15.97
CA SER A 111 0.52 7.99 -16.30
C SER A 111 1.60 7.64 -15.28
N GLU A 112 1.32 7.74 -13.97
CA GLU A 112 2.29 7.36 -12.93
C GLU A 112 2.69 5.89 -13.04
N ILE A 113 1.71 4.99 -13.23
CA ILE A 113 1.98 3.56 -13.36
C ILE A 113 2.88 3.28 -14.56
N LEU A 114 2.57 3.83 -15.74
CA LEU A 114 3.38 3.61 -16.94
C LEU A 114 4.81 4.16 -16.83
N ASN A 115 5.07 5.03 -15.86
CA ASN A 115 6.39 5.54 -15.52
C ASN A 115 7.05 4.81 -14.33
N ASN A 116 6.55 3.64 -13.93
CA ASN A 116 7.00 2.88 -12.76
C ASN A 116 6.95 3.69 -11.44
N ARG A 117 5.95 4.55 -11.27
CA ARG A 117 5.75 5.34 -10.05
C ARG A 117 4.46 4.94 -9.35
N MET A 118 4.46 5.05 -8.03
CA MET A 118 3.22 4.87 -7.25
C MET A 118 2.20 5.94 -7.63
N ALA A 119 0.96 5.52 -7.84
CA ALA A 119 -0.15 6.43 -8.02
C ALA A 119 -0.44 7.21 -6.72
N LYS A 120 -1.14 8.33 -6.82
CA LYS A 120 -1.41 9.21 -5.68
C LYS A 120 -2.88 9.15 -5.30
N ILE A 121 -3.17 9.10 -3.99
CA ILE A 121 -4.53 9.13 -3.46
C ILE A 121 -5.31 10.35 -3.95
N ALA A 122 -4.64 11.50 -4.14
CA ALA A 122 -5.27 12.74 -4.58
C ALA A 122 -5.82 12.68 -6.02
N ASP A 123 -5.33 11.75 -6.86
CA ASP A 123 -5.69 11.66 -8.27
C ASP A 123 -6.84 10.65 -8.53
N MET A 124 -7.29 9.93 -7.49
CA MET A 124 -8.34 8.92 -7.63
C MET A 124 -9.73 9.55 -7.72
N LYS A 125 -10.57 9.02 -8.61
CA LYS A 125 -11.96 9.43 -8.82
C LYS A 125 -12.96 8.31 -8.62
N ASN A 126 -12.54 7.05 -8.72
CA ASN A 126 -13.43 5.90 -8.64
C ASN A 126 -12.75 4.66 -8.04
N ARG A 127 -13.51 3.60 -7.82
CA ARG A 127 -13.04 2.32 -7.26
C ARG A 127 -11.93 1.64 -8.08
N ASN A 128 -11.94 1.80 -9.39
CA ASN A 128 -10.87 1.26 -10.22
C ASN A 128 -9.54 1.99 -9.98
N ASP A 129 -9.57 3.29 -9.72
CA ASP A 129 -8.36 4.03 -9.34
C ASP A 129 -7.77 3.53 -8.01
N VAL A 130 -8.61 3.05 -7.07
CA VAL A 130 -8.14 2.41 -5.82
C VAL A 130 -7.41 1.10 -6.11
N LYS A 131 -7.95 0.27 -7.01
CA LYS A 131 -7.30 -0.95 -7.46
C LYS A 131 -5.95 -0.65 -8.12
N LEU A 132 -5.90 0.34 -9.01
CA LEU A 132 -4.68 0.77 -9.68
C LEU A 132 -3.64 1.36 -8.70
N LEU A 133 -4.08 2.15 -7.72
CA LEU A 133 -3.23 2.65 -6.64
C LEU A 133 -2.55 1.48 -5.90
N ARG A 134 -3.33 0.47 -5.49
CA ARG A 134 -2.80 -0.71 -4.79
C ARG A 134 -1.81 -1.49 -5.65
N LEU A 135 -2.13 -1.72 -6.93
CA LEU A 135 -1.21 -2.38 -7.87
C LEU A 135 0.09 -1.60 -8.03
N SER A 136 0.03 -0.26 -8.05
CA SER A 136 1.21 0.60 -8.20
C SER A 136 2.19 0.52 -7.01
N TRP A 137 1.78 -0.01 -5.85
CA TRP A 137 2.68 -0.19 -4.71
C TRP A 137 3.83 -1.16 -4.96
N VAL A 138 3.73 -1.98 -6.00
CA VAL A 138 4.81 -2.83 -6.50
C VAL A 138 6.10 -2.03 -6.78
N PHE A 139 5.97 -0.74 -7.15
CA PHE A 139 7.09 0.15 -7.44
C PHE A 139 7.83 0.66 -6.20
N ASP A 140 7.31 0.43 -5.00
CA ASP A 140 7.91 0.82 -3.71
C ASP A 140 8.08 -0.40 -2.78
N ILE A 141 8.26 -1.59 -3.37
CA ILE A 141 8.64 -2.79 -2.63
C ILE A 141 10.15 -2.79 -2.39
N ASN A 142 10.54 -3.06 -1.14
CA ASN A 142 11.89 -2.82 -0.65
C ASN A 142 12.76 -4.08 -0.59
N PHE A 143 12.16 -5.27 -0.46
CA PHE A 143 12.90 -6.52 -0.28
C PHE A 143 12.53 -7.56 -1.35
N PRO A 144 13.52 -8.29 -1.91
CA PRO A 144 13.27 -9.40 -2.83
C PRO A 144 12.33 -10.49 -2.27
N ALA A 145 12.39 -10.73 -0.96
CA ALA A 145 11.49 -11.65 -0.27
C ALA A 145 10.02 -11.22 -0.42
N THR A 146 9.73 -9.93 -0.38
CA THR A 146 8.38 -9.39 -0.56
C THR A 146 7.85 -9.67 -1.96
N TYR A 147 8.67 -9.49 -3.01
CA TYR A 147 8.28 -9.86 -4.38
C TYR A 147 7.98 -11.36 -4.51
N SER A 148 8.76 -12.20 -3.83
CA SER A 148 8.54 -13.65 -3.83
C SER A 148 7.20 -14.01 -3.17
N LEU A 149 6.89 -13.39 -2.02
CA LEU A 149 5.62 -13.57 -1.31
C LEU A 149 4.42 -13.10 -2.14
N LEU A 150 4.49 -11.90 -2.74
CA LEU A 150 3.40 -11.37 -3.57
C LEU A 150 3.07 -12.28 -4.75
N ARG A 151 4.10 -12.90 -5.36
CA ARG A 151 3.94 -13.89 -6.44
C ARG A 151 3.34 -15.19 -5.94
N GLU A 152 3.85 -15.72 -4.83
CA GLU A 152 3.34 -16.95 -4.22
C GLU A 152 1.86 -16.84 -3.87
N TYR A 153 1.45 -15.69 -3.34
CA TYR A 153 0.08 -15.45 -2.93
C TYR A 153 -0.87 -15.04 -4.07
N GLY A 154 -0.36 -14.52 -5.19
CA GLY A 154 -1.17 -14.13 -6.35
C GLY A 154 -2.10 -12.92 -6.11
N TYR A 155 -1.78 -12.07 -5.13
CA TYR A 155 -2.64 -10.93 -4.76
C TYR A 155 -2.74 -9.89 -5.88
N LEU A 156 -1.62 -9.58 -6.55
CA LEU A 156 -1.60 -8.59 -7.63
C LEU A 156 -2.40 -9.08 -8.83
N GLU A 157 -2.28 -10.35 -9.18
CA GLU A 157 -3.00 -11.03 -10.26
C GLU A 157 -4.51 -11.04 -9.99
N THR A 158 -4.91 -11.31 -8.75
CA THR A 158 -6.31 -11.27 -8.32
C THR A 158 -6.89 -9.86 -8.47
N ILE A 159 -6.18 -8.84 -7.97
CA ILE A 159 -6.62 -7.43 -8.09
C ILE A 159 -6.69 -7.02 -9.56
N MET A 160 -5.67 -7.35 -10.36
CA MET A 160 -5.62 -7.06 -11.80
C MET A 160 -6.78 -7.71 -12.56
N SER A 161 -7.17 -8.93 -12.20
CA SER A 161 -8.27 -9.65 -12.84
C SER A 161 -9.65 -9.12 -12.46
N SER A 162 -9.74 -8.32 -11.39
CA SER A 162 -10.98 -7.63 -10.98
C SER A 162 -11.21 -6.29 -11.68
N LEU A 163 -10.26 -5.82 -12.50
CA LEU A 163 -10.39 -4.58 -13.25
C LEU A 163 -11.33 -4.76 -14.45
N PRO A 164 -12.04 -3.71 -14.91
CA PRO A 164 -12.89 -3.80 -16.09
C PRO A 164 -12.08 -4.13 -17.34
N GLU A 165 -12.63 -4.95 -18.23
CA GLU A 165 -11.98 -5.31 -19.51
C GLU A 165 -12.14 -4.19 -20.55
N ILE A 166 -11.31 -3.15 -20.41
CA ILE A 166 -11.18 -2.02 -21.34
C ILE A 166 -9.77 -1.96 -21.93
N LYS A 167 -9.57 -1.19 -23.00
CA LYS A 167 -8.30 -1.11 -23.75
C LYS A 167 -7.10 -0.78 -22.84
N GLU A 168 -7.29 0.11 -21.88
CA GLU A 168 -6.29 0.54 -20.92
C GLU A 168 -5.84 -0.60 -20.00
N THR A 169 -6.73 -1.55 -19.67
CA THR A 169 -6.43 -2.70 -18.80
C THR A 169 -5.37 -3.61 -19.41
N SER A 170 -5.48 -3.89 -20.71
CA SER A 170 -4.49 -4.73 -21.40
C SER A 170 -3.10 -4.09 -21.44
N LEU A 171 -3.03 -2.75 -21.57
CA LEU A 171 -1.79 -1.99 -21.51
C LEU A 171 -1.14 -2.09 -20.13
N LEU A 172 -1.92 -1.81 -19.08
CA LEU A 172 -1.47 -1.84 -17.70
C LEU A 172 -1.04 -3.24 -17.28
N ARG A 173 -1.82 -4.27 -17.62
CA ARG A 173 -1.49 -5.68 -17.35
C ARG A 173 -0.11 -6.04 -17.90
N ARG A 174 0.13 -5.76 -19.18
CA ARG A 174 1.43 -6.00 -19.82
C ARG A 174 2.56 -5.21 -19.15
N HIS A 175 2.31 -3.98 -18.74
CA HIS A 175 3.30 -3.15 -18.06
C HIS A 175 3.71 -3.76 -16.71
N PHE A 176 2.75 -4.19 -15.89
CA PHE A 176 3.04 -4.87 -14.61
C PHE A 176 3.74 -6.21 -14.80
N GLU A 177 3.32 -7.03 -15.77
CA GLU A 177 3.98 -8.31 -16.11
C GLU A 177 5.44 -8.11 -16.49
N ASN A 178 5.73 -7.09 -17.32
CA ASN A 178 7.10 -6.73 -17.70
C ASN A 178 7.92 -6.26 -16.50
N TYR A 179 7.35 -5.40 -15.65
CA TYR A 179 8.02 -4.92 -14.44
C TYR A 179 8.37 -6.09 -13.52
N LEU A 180 7.39 -6.94 -13.17
CA LEU A 180 7.57 -8.09 -12.28
C LEU A 180 8.53 -9.15 -12.83
N SER A 181 8.67 -9.26 -14.15
CA SER A 181 9.64 -10.14 -14.79
C SER A 181 11.06 -9.58 -14.70
N SER A 182 11.22 -8.25 -14.80
CA SER A 182 12.53 -7.59 -14.73
C SER A 182 13.19 -7.67 -13.34
N ILE A 183 12.40 -7.77 -12.27
CA ILE A 183 12.90 -7.91 -10.89
C ILE A 183 13.55 -9.28 -10.63
N ASN A 184 13.25 -10.29 -11.47
CA ASN A 184 13.81 -11.65 -11.34
C ASN A 184 15.05 -11.89 -12.23
N SER A 185 15.51 -10.89 -12.98
CA SER A 185 16.62 -11.02 -13.93
C SER A 185 17.96 -10.65 -13.30
#